data_AF-A0A926G9C9-F1
#
_entry.id   AF-A0A926G9C9-F1
#
_cell.length_a   1.000
_cell.length_b   1.000
_cell.length_c   1.000
_cell.angle_alpha   90.00
_cell.angle_beta   90.00
_cell.angle_gamma   90.00
#
_symmetry.space_group_name_H-M   'P 1'
#
loop_
_entity.id
_entity.type
_entity.pdbx_description
1 polymer ?
#
loop_
_entity_poly.entity_id
_entity_poly.type
_entity_poly.pdbx_seq_one_letter_code
_entity_poly.pdbx_strand_id
1 'polypeptide(L)'
;MPKLTNKAIFEALDAVAERTGIPAYAAGKAKRRHLRWLPIVALVIATIGMAIMFAFAGWRERALGQGMVFFGLMLAILLPMFGPVKLWGSGERVDEFDRDVRRNAFLVTFATVSATAICGIWLILGLALLGNWDRSALLQILSAFTWYLMTLYSAVPTLHASWATRPIGED
;
A
#
# COMPACT_ATOMS: atom_id res chain seq x y z
N MET A 1 -18.94 -9.93 -51.73
CA MET A 1 -18.64 -10.29 -50.33
C MET A 1 -19.26 -9.22 -49.43
N PRO A 2 -20.21 -9.58 -48.54
CA PRO A 2 -20.85 -8.60 -47.66
C PRO A 2 -19.82 -8.12 -46.63
N LYS A 3 -19.67 -6.81 -46.48
CA LYS A 3 -18.83 -6.20 -45.43
C LYS A 3 -19.49 -6.48 -44.09
N LEU A 4 -18.99 -7.46 -43.34
CA LEU A 4 -19.31 -7.63 -41.93
C LEU A 4 -18.85 -6.37 -41.20
N THR A 5 -19.80 -5.51 -40.86
CA THR A 5 -19.59 -4.37 -39.98
C THR A 5 -19.15 -4.90 -38.62
N ASN A 6 -18.14 -4.28 -38.01
CA ASN A 6 -17.60 -4.68 -36.70
C ASN A 6 -18.69 -4.95 -35.66
N LYS A 7 -19.82 -4.22 -35.71
CA LYS A 7 -21.01 -4.45 -34.87
C LYS A 7 -21.55 -5.89 -34.92
N ALA A 8 -21.71 -6.48 -36.10
CA ALA A 8 -22.27 -7.82 -36.24
C ALA A 8 -21.34 -8.90 -35.68
N ILE A 9 -20.02 -8.66 -35.73
CA ILE A 9 -19.01 -9.55 -35.15
C ILE A 9 -19.04 -9.44 -33.61
N PHE A 10 -19.16 -8.22 -33.07
CA PHE A 10 -19.28 -8.02 -31.62
C PHE A 10 -20.58 -8.61 -31.05
N GLU A 11 -21.72 -8.44 -31.74
CA GLU A 11 -22.99 -9.05 -31.32
C GLU A 11 -22.94 -10.59 -31.35
N ALA A 12 -22.27 -11.18 -32.34
CA ALA A 12 -22.08 -12.61 -32.40
C ALA A 12 -21.16 -13.13 -31.27
N LEU A 13 -20.13 -12.35 -30.90
CA LEU A 13 -19.25 -12.66 -29.77
C LEU A 13 -19.98 -12.55 -28.42
N ASP A 14 -20.81 -11.53 -28.24
CA ASP A 14 -21.63 -11.34 -27.03
C ASP A 14 -22.64 -12.49 -26.88
N ALA A 15 -23.31 -12.90 -27.96
CA ALA A 15 -24.25 -14.02 -27.94
C ALA A 15 -23.57 -15.37 -27.60
N VAL A 16 -22.32 -15.56 -28.03
CA VAL A 16 -21.52 -16.73 -27.65
C VAL A 16 -21.09 -16.65 -26.19
N ALA A 17 -20.69 -15.47 -25.72
CA ALA A 17 -20.31 -15.25 -24.33
C ALA A 17 -21.49 -15.47 -23.36
N GLU A 18 -22.70 -15.00 -23.71
CA GLU A 18 -23.92 -15.25 -22.93
C GLU A 18 -24.21 -16.75 -22.78
N ARG A 19 -24.01 -17.53 -23.84
CA ARG A 19 -24.23 -18.97 -23.85
C ARG A 19 -23.30 -19.75 -22.92
N THR A 20 -22.13 -19.19 -22.63
CA THR A 20 -21.13 -19.80 -21.73
C THR A 20 -21.38 -19.47 -20.26
N GLY A 21 -22.33 -18.59 -19.94
CA GLY A 21 -22.62 -18.18 -18.56
C GLY A 21 -21.52 -17.32 -17.90
N ILE A 22 -20.45 -17.00 -18.63
CA ILE A 22 -19.38 -16.09 -18.21
C ILE A 22 -19.91 -14.74 -17.70
N PRO A 23 -20.90 -14.08 -18.32
CA PRO A 23 -21.41 -12.80 -17.80
C PRO A 23 -22.06 -12.93 -16.41
N ALA A 24 -22.64 -14.08 -16.05
CA ALA A 24 -23.19 -14.31 -14.71
C ALA A 24 -22.09 -14.44 -13.64
N TYR A 25 -20.90 -14.94 -14.00
CA TYR A 25 -19.73 -14.97 -13.10
C TYR A 25 -19.06 -13.59 -12.97
N ALA A 26 -19.10 -12.78 -14.03
CA ALA A 26 -18.55 -11.41 -14.03
C ALA A 26 -19.47 -10.37 -13.37
N ALA A 27 -20.77 -10.66 -13.22
CA ALA A 27 -21.78 -9.77 -12.64
C ALA A 27 -21.67 -9.57 -11.11
N GLY A 28 -20.76 -10.29 -10.44
CA GLY A 28 -20.49 -10.06 -9.02
C GLY A 28 -19.91 -8.65 -8.81
N LYS A 29 -20.71 -7.73 -8.25
CA LYS A 29 -20.26 -6.37 -7.89
C LYS A 29 -19.00 -6.45 -7.01
N ALA A 30 -17.83 -6.30 -7.62
CA ALA A 30 -16.57 -6.18 -6.90
C ALA A 30 -16.61 -4.87 -6.10
N LYS A 31 -16.92 -4.95 -4.80
CA LYS A 31 -16.90 -3.78 -3.89
C LYS A 31 -15.44 -3.38 -3.62
N ARG A 32 -14.84 -2.65 -4.56
CA ARG A 32 -13.49 -2.09 -4.41
C ARG A 32 -13.59 -0.79 -3.59
N ARG A 33 -13.28 -0.86 -2.30
CA ARG A 33 -13.26 0.33 -1.42
C ARG A 33 -11.95 1.08 -1.61
N HIS A 34 -12.02 2.29 -2.17
CA HIS A 34 -10.86 3.14 -2.39
C HIS A 34 -10.44 3.86 -1.09
N LEU A 35 -9.65 3.19 -0.25
CA LEU A 35 -9.05 3.80 0.95
C LEU A 35 -7.75 4.53 0.60
N ARG A 36 -7.86 5.74 0.05
CA ARG A 36 -6.70 6.60 -0.26
C ARG A 36 -6.19 7.36 0.96
N TRP A 37 -7.10 7.89 1.77
CA TRP A 37 -6.76 8.79 2.87
C TRP A 37 -6.13 8.08 4.07
N LEU A 38 -6.64 6.90 4.44
CA LEU A 38 -6.13 6.16 5.59
C LEU A 38 -4.64 5.77 5.47
N PRO A 39 -4.15 5.21 4.35
CA PRO A 39 -2.72 4.95 4.19
C PRO A 39 -1.89 6.24 4.15
N ILE A 40 -2.39 7.32 3.54
CA ILE A 40 -1.68 8.60 3.51
C ILE A 40 -1.49 9.13 4.94
N VAL A 41 -2.55 9.16 5.74
CA VAL A 41 -2.49 9.63 7.13
C VAL A 41 -1.52 8.79 7.95
N ALA A 42 -1.58 7.46 7.84
CA ALA A 42 -0.65 6.57 8.52
C ALA A 42 0.82 6.86 8.16
N LEU A 43 1.11 7.02 6.86
CA LEU A 43 2.45 7.32 6.35
C LEU A 43 2.94 8.72 6.76
N VAL A 44 2.07 9.72 6.74
CA VAL A 44 2.41 11.09 7.14
C VAL A 44 2.77 11.12 8.62
N ILE A 45 1.95 10.52 9.48
CA ILE A 45 2.22 10.48 10.93
C ILE A 45 3.53 9.75 11.21
N ALA A 46 3.77 8.60 10.58
CA ALA A 46 5.00 7.84 10.79
C ALA A 46 6.24 8.60 10.29
N THR A 47 6.13 9.29 9.14
CA THR A 47 7.22 10.10 8.59
C THR A 47 7.53 11.31 9.49
N ILE A 48 6.52 11.99 10.02
CA ILE A 48 6.70 13.08 11.00
C ILE A 48 7.38 12.54 12.26
N GLY A 49 6.96 11.37 12.75
CA GLY A 49 7.60 10.72 13.90
C GLY A 49 9.09 10.47 13.69
N MET A 50 9.46 9.92 12.53
CA MET A 50 10.88 9.74 12.16
C MET A 50 11.63 11.07 12.06
N ALA A 51 11.04 12.09 11.45
CA ALA A 51 11.66 13.40 11.33
C ALA A 51 11.94 14.05 12.70
N ILE A 52 11.00 13.93 13.65
CA ILE A 52 11.20 14.40 15.03
C ILE A 52 12.38 13.65 15.68
N MET A 53 12.46 12.32 15.53
CA MET A 53 13.55 11.55 16.12
C MET A 53 14.93 11.91 15.55
N PHE A 54 15.00 12.33 14.28
CA PHE A 54 16.24 12.79 13.66
C PHE A 54 16.59 14.23 14.01
N ALA A 55 15.60 15.11 14.13
CA ALA A 55 15.83 16.54 14.37
C ALA A 55 16.18 16.85 15.84
N PHE A 56 15.69 16.05 16.79
CA PHE A 56 15.82 16.35 18.21
C PHE A 56 16.65 15.31 18.96
N ALA A 57 17.56 15.79 19.81
CA ALA A 57 18.42 14.95 20.65
C ALA A 57 17.79 14.58 22.01
N GLY A 58 16.73 15.28 22.42
CA GLY A 58 16.09 15.07 23.71
C GLY A 58 15.31 13.76 23.79
N TRP A 59 15.34 13.14 24.98
CA TRP A 59 14.66 11.86 25.24
C TRP A 59 13.14 11.95 25.04
N ARG A 60 12.51 13.05 25.49
CA ARG A 60 11.06 13.25 25.39
C ARG A 60 10.61 13.35 23.93
N GLU A 61 11.32 14.14 23.15
CA GLU A 61 11.04 14.37 21.73
C GLU A 61 11.21 13.07 20.94
N ARG A 62 12.26 12.30 21.23
CA ARG A 62 12.47 10.97 20.62
C ARG A 62 11.39 9.97 21.01
N ALA A 63 10.96 9.96 22.28
CA ALA A 63 9.86 9.10 22.73
C ALA A 63 8.53 9.49 22.04
N LEU A 64 8.26 10.78 21.87
CA LEU A 64 7.10 11.27 21.11
C LEU A 64 7.18 10.84 19.65
N GLY A 65 8.33 11.03 19.00
CA GLY A 65 8.55 10.61 17.61
C GLY A 65 8.36 9.10 17.42
N GLN A 66 8.89 8.29 18.35
CA GLN A 66 8.68 6.84 18.36
C GLN A 66 7.21 6.46 18.53
N GLY A 67 6.49 7.15 19.43
CA GLY A 67 5.06 6.97 19.61
C GLY A 67 4.25 7.28 18.35
N MET A 68 4.63 8.32 17.60
CA MET A 68 4.01 8.66 16.31
C MET A 68 4.28 7.59 15.25
N VAL A 69 5.51 7.07 15.16
CA VAL A 69 5.83 5.94 14.26
C VAL A 69 4.98 4.72 14.61
N PHE A 70 4.87 4.39 15.89
CA PHE A 70 4.06 3.26 16.34
C PHE A 70 2.56 3.46 16.05
N PHE A 71 2.05 4.67 16.23
CA PHE A 71 0.67 5.00 15.90
C PHE A 71 0.40 4.89 14.40
N GLY A 72 1.31 5.37 13.56
CA GLY A 72 1.25 5.19 12.10
C GLY A 72 1.23 3.72 11.71
N LEU A 73 2.06 2.88 12.35
CA LEU A 73 2.05 1.43 12.17
C LEU A 73 0.71 0.80 12.55
N MET A 74 0.14 1.18 13.70
CA MET A 74 -1.15 0.67 14.15
C MET A 74 -2.25 0.98 13.14
N LEU A 75 -2.29 2.19 12.59
CA LEU A 75 -3.22 2.53 11.51
C LEU A 75 -2.95 1.71 10.25
N ALA A 76 -1.67 1.50 9.89
CA ALA A 76 -1.28 0.79 8.69
C ALA A 76 -1.61 -0.71 8.73
N ILE A 77 -1.48 -1.38 9.88
CA ILE A 77 -1.82 -2.79 10.06
C ILE A 77 -3.32 -3.06 9.82
N LEU A 78 -4.18 -2.07 10.03
CA LEU A 78 -5.61 -2.20 9.77
C LEU A 78 -5.95 -2.08 8.28
N LEU A 79 -5.06 -1.55 7.45
CA LEU A 79 -5.32 -1.28 6.03
C LEU A 79 -5.62 -2.53 5.19
N PRO A 80 -4.87 -3.65 5.31
CA PRO A 80 -5.16 -4.85 4.55
C PRO A 80 -6.56 -5.42 4.82
N MET A 81 -7.18 -5.12 5.97
CA MET A 81 -8.55 -5.55 6.28
C MET A 81 -9.62 -4.84 5.49
N PHE A 82 -9.38 -3.58 5.11
CA PHE A 82 -10.36 -2.76 4.42
C PHE A 82 -9.94 -2.40 2.99
N GLY A 83 -8.71 -2.76 2.60
CA GLY A 83 -8.07 -2.32 1.38
C GLY A 83 -8.82 -2.67 0.08
N PRO A 84 -8.44 -2.03 -1.03
CA PRO A 84 -9.12 -2.17 -2.33
C PRO A 84 -8.91 -3.56 -2.96
N VAL A 85 -7.89 -4.28 -2.51
CA VAL A 85 -7.59 -5.64 -2.91
C VAL A 85 -8.29 -6.58 -1.95
N LYS A 86 -9.03 -7.56 -2.47
CA LYS A 86 -9.69 -8.60 -1.67
C LYS A 86 -8.72 -9.16 -0.64
N LEU A 87 -9.21 -9.45 0.55
CA LEU A 87 -8.43 -10.07 1.62
C LEU A 87 -7.82 -11.40 1.17
N TRP A 88 -6.62 -11.71 1.68
CA TRP A 88 -6.09 -13.07 1.55
C TRP A 88 -7.00 -14.02 2.35
N GLY A 89 -7.52 -15.05 1.67
CA GLY A 89 -8.49 -15.99 2.27
C GLY A 89 -9.95 -15.55 2.20
N SER A 90 -10.30 -14.46 1.50
CA SER A 90 -11.71 -14.17 1.21
C SER A 90 -12.31 -15.31 0.38
N GLY A 91 -13.54 -15.74 0.69
CA GLY A 91 -14.26 -16.75 -0.11
C GLY A 91 -14.62 -16.29 -1.53
N GLU A 92 -14.41 -15.01 -1.84
CA GLU A 92 -14.53 -14.48 -3.19
C GLU A 92 -13.39 -14.95 -4.10
N ARG A 93 -13.73 -15.42 -5.31
CA ARG A 93 -12.74 -15.74 -6.34
C ARG A 93 -11.94 -14.49 -6.71
N VAL A 94 -10.63 -14.68 -6.85
CA VAL A 94 -9.67 -13.65 -7.26
C VAL A 94 -9.52 -13.75 -8.77
N ASP A 95 -9.91 -12.70 -9.49
CA ASP A 95 -9.80 -12.63 -10.94
C ASP A 95 -8.35 -12.39 -11.37
N GLU A 96 -8.04 -12.56 -12.66
CA GLU A 96 -6.70 -12.32 -13.22
C GLU A 96 -6.23 -10.88 -12.98
N PHE A 97 -7.13 -9.91 -13.14
CA PHE A 97 -6.86 -8.51 -12.83
C PHE A 97 -6.45 -8.30 -11.36
N ASP A 98 -7.15 -8.93 -10.42
CA ASP A 98 -6.85 -8.79 -8.98
C ASP A 98 -5.49 -9.44 -8.65
N ARG A 99 -5.09 -10.51 -9.34
CA ARG A 99 -3.76 -11.12 -9.23
C ARG A 99 -2.66 -10.20 -9.74
N ASP A 100 -2.86 -9.56 -10.89
CA ASP A 100 -1.90 -8.63 -11.46
C ASP A 100 -1.75 -7.37 -10.60
N VAL A 101 -2.85 -6.82 -10.07
CA VAL A 101 -2.81 -5.68 -9.13
C VAL A 101 -2.03 -6.06 -7.86
N ARG A 102 -2.25 -7.26 -7.30
CA ARG A 102 -1.48 -7.77 -6.15
C ARG A 102 0.00 -7.86 -6.45
N ARG A 103 0.38 -8.47 -7.58
CA ARG A 103 1.78 -8.61 -7.99
C ARG A 103 2.45 -7.24 -8.12
N ASN A 104 1.81 -6.32 -8.83
CA ASN A 104 2.35 -4.98 -9.03
C ASN A 104 2.46 -4.20 -7.71
N ALA A 105 1.43 -4.27 -6.85
CA ALA A 105 1.46 -3.65 -5.53
C ALA A 105 2.59 -4.21 -4.65
N PHE A 106 2.85 -5.51 -4.70
CA PHE A 106 3.96 -6.15 -3.99
C PHE A 106 5.32 -5.65 -4.52
N LEU A 107 5.52 -5.60 -5.83
CA LEU A 107 6.76 -5.11 -6.43
C LEU A 107 7.06 -3.65 -6.07
N VAL A 108 6.03 -2.79 -6.13
CA VAL A 108 6.17 -1.37 -5.72
C VAL A 108 6.47 -1.25 -4.24
N THR A 109 5.81 -2.04 -3.40
CA THR A 109 6.07 -2.07 -1.95
C THR A 109 7.50 -2.52 -1.67
N PHE A 110 7.95 -3.60 -2.31
CA PHE A 110 9.31 -4.09 -2.18
C PHE A 110 10.32 -3.01 -2.59
N ALA A 111 10.15 -2.40 -3.76
CA ALA A 111 11.03 -1.32 -4.23
C ALA A 111 11.05 -0.12 -3.26
N THR A 112 9.89 0.30 -2.75
CA THR A 112 9.76 1.43 -1.82
C THR A 112 10.42 1.13 -0.48
N VAL A 113 10.17 -0.05 0.10
CA VAL A 113 10.76 -0.49 1.38
C VAL A 113 12.27 -0.65 1.23
N SER A 114 12.75 -1.29 0.15
CA SER A 114 14.19 -1.48 -0.10
C SER A 114 14.91 -0.15 -0.29
N ALA A 115 14.38 0.75 -1.12
CA ALA A 115 14.96 2.08 -1.32
C ALA A 115 15.00 2.87 -0.01
N THR A 116 13.91 2.84 0.75
CA THR A 116 13.83 3.50 2.07
C THR A 116 14.81 2.89 3.06
N ALA A 117 14.94 1.56 3.10
CA ALA A 117 15.86 0.85 3.98
C ALA A 117 17.31 1.25 3.69
N ILE A 118 17.73 1.22 2.42
CA ILE A 118 19.08 1.59 2.00
C ILE A 118 19.35 3.06 2.37
N CYS A 119 18.48 3.98 1.93
CA CYS A 119 18.67 5.41 2.20
C CYS A 119 18.65 5.71 3.70
N GLY A 120 17.73 5.09 4.45
CA GLY A 120 17.56 5.31 5.88
C GLY A 120 18.72 4.77 6.71
N ILE A 121 19.30 3.61 6.36
CA ILE A 121 20.50 3.09 7.03
C ILE A 121 21.67 4.06 6.87
N TRP A 122 21.93 4.53 5.65
CA TRP A 122 23.00 5.51 5.39
C TRP A 122 22.73 6.85 6.07
N LEU A 123 21.48 7.31 6.10
CA LEU A 123 21.08 8.53 6.79
C LEU A 123 21.30 8.42 8.30
N ILE A 124 20.86 7.33 8.93
CA ILE A 124 21.03 7.08 10.37
C ILE A 124 22.52 7.05 10.71
N LEU A 125 23.34 6.35 9.92
CA LEU A 125 24.78 6.29 10.12
C LEU A 125 25.43 7.69 10.00
N GLY A 126 25.10 8.43 8.94
CA GLY A 126 25.62 9.78 8.73
C GLY A 126 25.25 10.74 9.86
N LEU A 127 24.00 10.75 10.29
CA LEU A 127 23.54 11.58 11.40
C LEU A 127 24.14 11.16 12.74
N ALA A 128 24.32 9.86 13.00
CA ALA A 128 24.94 9.37 14.22
C ALA A 128 26.40 9.82 14.33
N LEU A 129 27.16 9.78 13.23
CA LEU A 129 28.55 10.24 13.18
C LEU A 129 28.67 11.76 13.38
N LEU A 130 27.75 12.54 12.82
CA LEU A 130 27.76 14.00 12.96
C LEU A 130 27.24 14.48 14.32
N GLY A 131 26.26 13.77 14.88
CA GLY A 131 25.52 14.18 16.06
C GLY A 131 26.04 13.61 17.39
N ASN A 132 27.10 12.80 17.38
CA ASN A 132 27.64 12.10 18.55
C ASN A 132 26.54 11.42 19.39
N TRP A 133 25.66 10.67 18.73
CA TRP A 133 24.53 10.05 19.42
C TRP A 133 24.96 8.92 20.36
N ASP A 134 24.38 8.91 21.55
CA ASP A 134 24.55 7.81 22.49
C ASP A 134 23.99 6.49 21.94
N ARG A 135 24.54 5.37 22.41
CA ARG A 135 24.10 4.02 22.02
C ARG A 135 22.59 3.80 22.21
N SER A 136 22.03 4.30 23.30
CA SER A 136 20.59 4.17 23.61
C SER A 136 19.72 4.86 22.56
N ALA A 137 20.11 6.06 22.14
CA ALA A 137 19.43 6.82 21.10
C ALA A 137 19.48 6.09 19.75
N LEU A 138 20.64 5.54 19.40
CA LEU A 138 20.84 4.80 18.16
C LEU A 138 19.97 3.53 18.12
N LEU A 139 19.90 2.78 19.22
CA LEU A 139 19.01 1.61 19.32
C LEU A 139 17.53 2.01 19.21
N GLN A 140 17.15 3.13 19.84
CA GLN A 140 15.78 3.63 19.77
C GLN A 140 15.40 4.00 18.33
N ILE A 141 16.26 4.73 17.63
CA ILE A 141 16.06 5.14 16.24
C ILE A 141 16.03 3.94 15.29
N LEU A 142 16.92 2.96 15.47
CA LEU A 142 16.90 1.71 14.67
C LEU A 142 15.60 0.92 14.89
N SER A 143 15.12 0.86 16.14
CA SER A 143 13.85 0.20 16.46
C SER A 143 12.67 0.91 15.78
N ALA A 144 12.60 2.25 15.89
CA ALA A 144 11.58 3.06 15.24
C ALA A 144 11.65 2.95 13.71
N PHE A 145 12.86 2.93 13.15
CA PHE A 145 13.05 2.74 11.71
C PHE A 145 12.52 1.39 11.23
N THR A 146 12.71 0.32 12.01
CA THR A 146 12.12 -0.99 11.71
C THR A 146 10.59 -0.91 11.68
N TRP A 147 9.97 -0.24 12.65
CA TRP A 147 8.52 -0.02 12.66
C TRP A 147 8.03 0.86 11.51
N TYR A 148 8.83 1.85 11.10
CA TYR A 148 8.55 2.67 9.94
C TYR A 148 8.57 1.86 8.63
N LEU A 149 9.55 0.97 8.46
CA LEU A 149 9.59 0.05 7.31
C LEU A 149 8.39 -0.90 7.29
N MET A 150 7.96 -1.40 8.45
CA MET A 150 6.73 -2.20 8.57
C MET A 150 5.48 -1.37 8.20
N THR A 151 5.45 -0.09 8.57
CA THR A 151 4.37 0.83 8.20
C THR A 151 4.29 0.98 6.68
N LEU A 152 5.44 1.18 6.01
CA LEU A 152 5.51 1.21 4.55
C LEU A 152 5.05 -0.10 3.93
N TYR A 153 5.53 -1.23 4.45
CA TYR A 153 5.14 -2.55 3.98
C TYR A 153 3.63 -2.78 4.05
N SER A 154 2.95 -2.31 5.11
CA SER A 154 1.50 -2.45 5.26
C SER A 154 0.69 -1.41 4.48
N ALA A 155 1.17 -0.17 4.35
CA ALA A 155 0.41 0.93 3.76
C ALA A 155 0.58 1.07 2.25
N VAL A 156 1.79 0.86 1.72
CA VAL A 156 2.11 1.05 0.30
C VAL A 156 1.31 0.15 -0.65
N PRO A 157 1.09 -1.15 -0.37
CA PRO A 157 0.30 -1.99 -1.26
C PRO A 157 -1.13 -1.47 -1.41
N THR A 158 -1.73 -1.06 -0.29
CA THR A 158 -3.08 -0.49 -0.22
C THR A 158 -3.17 0.81 -0.99
N LEU A 159 -2.20 1.70 -0.79
CA LEU A 159 -2.13 2.99 -1.47
C LEU A 159 -1.97 2.83 -2.99
N HIS A 160 -1.02 1.98 -3.41
CA HIS A 160 -0.77 1.69 -4.82
C HIS A 160 -2.02 1.10 -5.50
N ALA A 161 -2.62 0.08 -4.89
CA ALA A 161 -3.83 -0.53 -5.44
C ALA A 161 -5.02 0.45 -5.47
N SER A 162 -5.12 1.37 -4.51
CA SER A 162 -6.19 2.37 -4.46
C SER A 162 -6.08 3.44 -5.54
N TRP A 163 -4.86 3.73 -6.01
CA TRP A 163 -4.60 4.60 -7.15
C TRP A 163 -4.65 3.88 -8.50
N ALA A 164 -4.18 2.63 -8.57
CA ALA A 164 -4.21 1.82 -9.79
C ALA A 164 -5.63 1.44 -10.22
N THR A 165 -6.57 1.37 -9.28
CA THR A 165 -7.99 1.11 -9.55
C THR A 165 -8.76 2.43 -9.72
N ARG A 166 -9.42 2.61 -10.86
CA ARG A 166 -10.37 3.74 -11.05
C ARG A 166 -11.61 3.50 -10.18
N PRO A 167 -12.18 4.54 -9.55
CA PRO A 167 -13.52 4.43 -8.99
C PRO A 167 -14.46 4.08 -10.13
N ILE A 168 -15.20 2.98 -9.98
CA ILE A 168 -16.36 2.74 -10.84
C ILE A 168 -17.33 3.84 -10.45
N GLY A 169 -17.57 4.78 -11.36
CA GLY A 169 -18.49 5.89 -11.14
C GLY A 169 -19.85 5.35 -10.69
N GLU A 170 -20.39 5.97 -9.65
CA GLU A 170 -21.82 5.96 -9.40
C GLU A 170 -22.44 6.88 -10.45
N ASP A 171 -22.60 6.37 -11.68
CA ASP A 171 -23.54 6.91 -12.66
C ASP A 171 -24.80 6.03 -12.64
#